data_AF-A0A2M8QB13-F1
#
_entry.id   AF-A0A2M8QB13-F1
#
_cell.length_a   1.000
_cell.length_b   1.000
_cell.length_c   1.000
_cell.angle_alpha   90.00
_cell.angle_beta   90.00
_cell.angle_gamma   90.00
#
_symmetry.space_group_name_H-M   'P 1'
#
loop_
_entity.id
_entity.type
_entity.pdbx_description
1 polymer ?
#
loop_
_entity_poly.entity_id
_entity_poly.type
_entity_poly.pdbx_seq_one_letter_code
_entity_poly.pdbx_strand_id
1 'polypeptide(L)'
;MLAALGLTAIGLPQVWYPMWFDQGAFAACGDVLRRGGVFLRDCWDVRGPLTPALYALATALEPTQPAVFAFNLAWQATSATLLGVLAWRMFGSRLSGMVAGALLWLTMATLNYWSVAQAEGFANLCFIAATLCVWEAGRFIDRRQTRWLFAGGAFAGALFWFKYPFALYAIVLMVWALAQRRHIGAAALVGAGAALTTALGSAYFLINGALEDLLLHLSYAIANFHNKPLDERWAWLTGLFWVEITTFVQIGSTPTAGFKDTVPQVQSLGRGYP
;
A
#
# COMPACT_ATOMS: atom_id res chain seq x y z
N MET A 1 -3.26 -21.15 18.80
CA MET A 1 -1.79 -21.01 18.97
C MET A 1 -1.03 -21.70 17.83
N LEU A 2 -1.24 -23.00 17.60
CA LEU A 2 -0.58 -23.75 16.50
C LEU A 2 -0.81 -23.17 15.10
N ALA A 3 -2.04 -22.78 14.77
CA ALA A 3 -2.33 -22.15 13.47
C ALA A 3 -1.61 -20.81 13.27
N ALA A 4 -1.51 -19.98 14.32
CA ALA A 4 -0.78 -18.71 14.26
C ALA A 4 0.73 -18.95 14.08
N LEU A 5 1.29 -19.92 14.79
CA LEU A 5 2.69 -20.33 14.64
C LEU A 5 2.97 -20.87 13.22
N GLY A 6 2.06 -21.67 12.68
CA GLY A 6 2.15 -22.17 11.30
C GLY A 6 2.13 -21.03 10.28
N LEU A 7 1.23 -20.04 10.45
CA LEU A 7 1.17 -18.87 9.58
C LEU A 7 2.46 -18.04 9.67
N THR A 8 2.98 -17.79 10.87
CA THR A 8 4.27 -17.09 11.05
C THR A 8 5.41 -17.84 10.38
N ALA A 9 5.46 -19.17 10.50
CA ALA A 9 6.51 -19.98 9.87
C ALA A 9 6.51 -19.88 8.34
N ILE A 10 5.33 -19.76 7.70
CA ILE A 10 5.21 -19.62 6.25
C ILE A 10 5.81 -18.31 5.74
N GLY A 11 5.62 -17.20 6.48
CA GLY A 11 6.13 -15.89 6.06
C GLY A 11 7.58 -15.61 6.44
N LEU A 12 8.13 -16.36 7.40
CA LEU A 12 9.46 -16.11 7.96
C LEU A 12 10.60 -16.13 6.92
N PRO A 13 10.62 -16.99 5.88
CA PRO A 13 11.66 -16.97 4.86
C PRO A 13 11.83 -15.64 4.14
N GLN A 14 10.78 -14.79 4.07
CA GLN A 14 10.86 -13.48 3.43
C GLN A 14 11.89 -12.55 4.07
N VAL A 15 12.22 -12.76 5.35
CA VAL A 15 13.21 -11.93 6.08
C VAL A 15 14.60 -11.97 5.42
N TRP A 16 14.93 -13.06 4.72
CA TRP A 16 16.21 -13.24 4.03
C TRP A 16 16.16 -12.97 2.53
N TYR A 17 15.01 -12.51 2.01
CA TYR A 17 14.91 -12.16 0.60
C TYR A 17 15.92 -11.08 0.21
N PRO A 18 16.53 -11.18 -1.00
CA PRO A 18 17.36 -10.11 -1.54
C PRO A 18 16.50 -8.92 -1.93
N MET A 19 17.06 -7.71 -1.84
CA MET A 19 16.44 -6.55 -2.47
C MET A 19 16.52 -6.64 -4.01
N TRP A 20 15.43 -6.28 -4.67
CA TRP A 20 15.36 -6.04 -6.11
C TRP A 20 15.41 -4.54 -6.43
N PHE A 21 15.40 -4.19 -7.72
CA PHE A 21 15.53 -2.82 -8.24
C PHE A 21 14.69 -1.79 -7.46
N ASP A 22 13.39 -2.02 -7.35
CA ASP A 22 12.45 -1.13 -6.66
C ASP A 22 12.77 -0.96 -5.17
N GLN A 23 13.09 -2.07 -4.51
CA GLN A 23 13.37 -2.09 -3.07
C GLN A 23 14.71 -1.42 -2.77
N GLY A 24 15.68 -1.54 -3.69
CA GLY A 24 16.94 -0.80 -3.64
C GLY A 24 16.71 0.71 -3.76
N ALA A 25 15.83 1.15 -4.67
CA ALA A 25 15.46 2.57 -4.78
C ALA A 25 14.79 3.09 -3.50
N PHE A 26 13.86 2.32 -2.93
CA PHE A 26 13.23 2.66 -1.65
C PHE A 26 14.21 2.68 -0.48
N ALA A 27 15.13 1.72 -0.41
CA ALA A 27 16.14 1.68 0.63
C ALA A 27 17.11 2.86 0.54
N ALA A 28 17.54 3.22 -0.68
CA ALA A 28 18.39 4.39 -0.91
C ALA A 28 17.68 5.68 -0.49
N CYS A 29 16.43 5.88 -0.92
CA CYS A 29 15.64 7.04 -0.51
C CYS A 29 15.31 7.05 0.98
N GLY A 30 15.02 5.88 1.56
CA GLY A 30 14.74 5.72 2.99
C GLY A 30 15.96 6.04 3.84
N ASP A 31 17.15 5.68 3.38
CA ASP A 31 18.40 6.03 4.05
C ASP A 31 18.69 7.54 3.97
N VAL A 32 18.39 8.21 2.84
CA VAL A 32 18.42 9.68 2.76
C VAL A 32 17.48 10.32 3.77
N LEU A 33 16.23 9.86 3.84
CA LEU A 33 15.25 10.33 4.83
C LEU A 33 15.74 10.12 6.28
N ARG A 34 16.30 8.94 6.57
CA ARG A 34 16.84 8.60 7.90
C ARG A 34 17.97 9.54 8.34
N ARG A 35 18.78 10.03 7.39
CA ARG A 35 19.87 10.99 7.65
C ARG A 35 19.41 12.46 7.69
N GLY A 36 18.10 12.72 7.58
CA GLY A 36 17.53 14.07 7.58
C GLY A 36 17.50 14.75 6.22
N GLY A 37 17.76 14.01 5.14
CA GLY A 37 17.52 14.48 3.77
C GLY A 37 16.03 14.51 3.44
N VAL A 38 15.72 15.15 2.32
CA VAL A 38 14.34 15.43 1.89
C VAL A 38 14.04 14.66 0.60
N PHE A 39 13.03 13.81 0.65
CA PHE A 39 12.53 13.09 -0.53
C PHE A 39 12.18 14.05 -1.68
N LEU A 40 12.34 13.60 -2.92
CA LEU A 40 12.28 14.36 -4.18
C LEU A 40 13.39 15.39 -4.42
N ARG A 41 13.99 15.96 -3.37
CA ARG A 41 15.12 16.89 -3.49
C ARG A 41 16.47 16.17 -3.44
N ASP A 42 16.66 15.36 -2.41
CA ASP A 42 17.93 14.69 -2.09
C ASP A 42 17.93 13.22 -2.55
N CYS A 43 16.77 12.69 -2.91
CA CYS A 43 16.58 11.37 -3.53
C CYS A 43 15.28 11.35 -4.35
N TRP A 44 15.22 10.55 -5.42
CA TRP A 44 14.08 10.54 -6.33
C TRP A 44 13.55 9.13 -6.57
N ASP A 45 12.23 8.97 -6.50
CA ASP A 45 11.49 7.76 -6.90
C ASP A 45 10.16 8.17 -7.54
N VAL A 46 9.65 7.38 -8.48
CA VAL A 46 8.36 7.64 -9.16
C VAL A 46 7.14 7.50 -8.24
N ARG A 47 7.30 6.80 -7.12
CA ARG A 47 6.25 6.56 -6.12
C ARG A 47 6.30 7.64 -5.04
N GLY A 48 5.29 7.64 -4.17
CA GLY A 48 5.19 8.64 -3.12
C GLY A 48 6.17 8.39 -1.94
N PRO A 49 6.34 9.41 -1.07
CA PRO A 49 7.32 9.42 0.00
C PRO A 49 7.07 8.41 1.12
N LEU A 50 5.86 7.88 1.29
CA LEU A 50 5.57 7.01 2.43
C LEU A 50 6.28 5.66 2.34
N THR A 51 6.49 5.11 1.15
CA THR A 51 7.20 3.82 1.04
C THR A 51 8.66 3.95 1.49
N PRO A 52 9.47 4.90 0.97
CA PRO A 52 10.79 5.16 1.52
C PRO A 52 10.79 5.55 2.99
N ALA A 53 9.78 6.28 3.48
CA ALA A 53 9.67 6.62 4.90
C ALA A 53 9.50 5.38 5.79
N LEU A 54 8.76 4.35 5.33
CA LEU A 54 8.65 3.08 6.04
C LEU A 54 9.97 2.28 6.01
N TYR A 55 10.75 2.37 4.93
CA TYR A 55 12.12 1.84 4.89
C TYR A 55 13.03 2.59 5.87
N ALA A 56 12.91 3.92 5.95
CA ALA A 56 13.65 4.74 6.90
C ALA A 56 13.31 4.34 8.35
N LEU A 57 12.04 4.08 8.64
CA LEU A 57 11.59 3.59 9.95
C LEU A 57 12.18 2.21 10.29
N ALA A 58 12.14 1.27 9.34
CA ALA A 58 12.71 -0.06 9.55
C ALA A 58 14.23 -0.01 9.79
N THR A 59 14.94 0.78 8.99
CA THR A 59 16.40 0.92 9.07
C THR A 59 16.88 1.82 10.22
N ALA A 60 16.00 2.63 10.80
CA ALA A 60 16.26 3.33 12.06
C ALA A 60 16.32 2.38 13.26
N LEU A 61 15.64 1.22 13.20
CA LEU A 61 15.75 0.18 14.23
C LEU A 61 17.04 -0.62 14.08
N GLU A 62 17.33 -1.06 12.85
CA GLU A 62 18.54 -1.81 12.51
C GLU A 62 18.84 -1.56 11.02
N PRO A 63 20.02 -1.01 10.65
CA PRO A 63 20.32 -0.59 9.28
C PRO A 63 20.71 -1.77 8.38
N THR A 64 19.85 -2.80 8.31
CA THR A 64 20.10 -4.04 7.54
C THR A 64 18.91 -4.40 6.66
N GLN A 65 19.18 -5.14 5.58
CA GLN A 65 18.13 -5.64 4.69
C GLN A 65 17.10 -6.54 5.42
N PRO A 66 17.50 -7.48 6.30
CA PRO A 66 16.55 -8.27 7.07
C PRO A 66 15.60 -7.43 7.93
N ALA A 67 16.04 -6.28 8.46
CA ALA A 67 15.18 -5.39 9.24
C ALA A 67 14.01 -4.84 8.42
N VAL A 68 14.27 -4.46 7.16
CA VAL A 68 13.23 -4.01 6.21
C VAL A 68 12.21 -5.11 5.95
N PHE A 69 12.66 -6.33 5.64
CA PHE A 69 11.75 -7.42 5.34
C PHE A 69 11.00 -7.94 6.57
N ALA A 70 11.63 -7.95 7.75
CA ALA A 70 10.96 -8.22 9.01
C ALA A 70 9.89 -7.17 9.33
N PHE A 71 10.18 -5.89 9.10
CA PHE A 71 9.21 -4.81 9.24
C PHE A 71 8.05 -4.98 8.27
N ASN A 72 8.33 -5.26 6.99
CA ASN A 72 7.29 -5.55 6.00
C ASN A 72 6.41 -6.75 6.42
N LEU A 73 7.01 -7.82 6.95
CA LEU A 73 6.27 -8.98 7.40
C LEU A 73 5.33 -8.64 8.58
N ALA A 74 5.81 -7.86 9.55
CA ALA A 74 4.99 -7.35 10.64
C ALA A 74 3.85 -6.43 10.15
N TRP A 75 4.14 -5.59 9.15
CA TRP A 75 3.15 -4.72 8.51
C TRP A 75 2.06 -5.52 7.79
N GLN A 76 2.44 -6.57 7.06
CA GLN A 76 1.52 -7.49 6.40
C GLN A 76 0.67 -8.29 7.41
N ALA A 77 1.27 -8.76 8.50
CA ALA A 77 0.53 -9.43 9.59
C ALA A 77 -0.53 -8.50 10.21
N THR A 78 -0.16 -7.23 10.40
CA THR A 78 -1.07 -6.20 10.90
C THR A 78 -2.20 -5.94 9.91
N SER A 79 -1.89 -5.85 8.62
CA SER A 79 -2.89 -5.68 7.54
C SER A 79 -3.86 -6.86 7.49
N ALA A 80 -3.35 -8.09 7.55
CA ALA A 80 -4.14 -9.32 7.59
C ALA A 80 -5.05 -9.39 8.82
N THR A 81 -4.53 -9.04 9.99
CA THR A 81 -5.32 -8.97 11.23
C THR A 81 -6.44 -7.95 11.11
N LEU A 82 -6.14 -6.77 10.58
CA LEU A 82 -7.12 -5.70 10.41
C LEU A 82 -8.21 -6.06 9.40
N LEU A 83 -7.86 -6.76 8.31
CA LEU A 83 -8.84 -7.29 7.36
C LEU A 83 -9.73 -8.33 8.03
N GLY A 84 -9.16 -9.20 8.86
CA GLY A 84 -9.93 -10.16 9.64
C GLY A 84 -10.91 -9.49 10.60
N VAL A 85 -10.48 -8.40 11.26
CA VAL A 85 -11.38 -7.58 12.08
C VAL A 85 -12.49 -6.98 11.21
N LEU A 86 -12.16 -6.37 10.07
CA LEU A 86 -13.16 -5.81 9.15
C LEU A 86 -14.18 -6.85 8.69
N ALA A 87 -13.75 -8.00 8.20
CA ALA A 87 -14.64 -9.07 7.76
C ALA A 87 -15.53 -9.58 8.90
N TRP A 88 -14.98 -9.81 10.09
CA TRP A 88 -15.79 -10.17 11.26
C TRP A 88 -16.84 -9.11 11.57
N ARG A 89 -16.47 -7.83 11.51
CA ARG A 89 -17.37 -6.70 11.78
C ARG A 89 -18.43 -6.52 10.70
N MET A 90 -18.14 -6.91 9.45
CA MET A 90 -19.08 -6.80 8.33
C MET A 90 -20.08 -7.96 8.29
N PHE A 91 -19.60 -9.19 8.48
CA PHE A 91 -20.41 -10.40 8.32
C PHE A 91 -20.90 -10.99 9.65
N GLY A 92 -20.53 -10.39 10.79
CA GLY A 92 -20.94 -10.83 12.13
C GLY A 92 -20.33 -12.15 12.59
N SER A 93 -19.48 -12.79 11.77
CA SER A 93 -18.92 -14.12 12.04
C SER A 93 -17.42 -14.07 12.30
N ARG A 94 -16.97 -14.59 13.44
CA ARG A 94 -15.52 -14.70 13.73
C ARG A 94 -14.80 -15.58 12.70
N LEU A 95 -15.49 -16.61 12.17
CA LEU A 95 -14.94 -17.46 11.11
C LEU A 95 -14.66 -16.64 9.84
N SER A 96 -15.56 -15.74 9.44
CA SER A 96 -15.32 -14.86 8.28
C SER A 96 -14.07 -13.99 8.48
N GLY A 97 -13.84 -13.49 9.70
CA GLY A 97 -12.65 -12.73 10.04
C GLY A 97 -11.37 -13.58 9.99
N MET A 98 -11.42 -14.77 10.59
CA MET A 98 -10.28 -15.70 10.56
C MET A 98 -9.93 -16.09 9.12
N VAL A 99 -10.92 -16.41 8.29
CA VAL A 99 -10.72 -16.78 6.88
C VAL A 99 -10.16 -15.61 6.09
N ALA A 100 -10.75 -14.42 6.18
CA ALA A 100 -10.27 -13.25 5.43
C ALA A 100 -8.84 -12.87 5.81
N GLY A 101 -8.53 -12.84 7.12
CA GLY A 101 -7.18 -12.54 7.60
C GLY A 101 -6.16 -13.62 7.19
N ALA A 102 -6.51 -14.90 7.31
CA ALA A 102 -5.64 -15.99 6.90
C ALA A 102 -5.39 -15.99 5.38
N LEU A 103 -6.41 -15.74 4.57
CA LEU A 103 -6.25 -15.65 3.11
C LEU A 103 -5.34 -14.49 2.72
N LEU A 104 -5.54 -13.28 3.26
CA LEU A 104 -4.65 -12.16 2.97
C LEU A 104 -3.22 -12.44 3.44
N TRP A 105 -3.04 -13.00 4.64
CA TRP A 105 -1.71 -13.39 5.12
C TRP A 105 -1.04 -14.37 4.16
N LEU A 106 -1.72 -15.45 3.78
CA LEU A 106 -1.17 -16.46 2.88
C LEU A 106 -0.82 -15.85 1.52
N THR A 107 -1.69 -15.02 0.94
CA THR A 107 -1.40 -14.32 -0.32
C THR A 107 -0.13 -13.48 -0.22
N MET A 108 0.04 -12.71 0.86
CA MET A 108 1.20 -11.84 1.04
C MET A 108 2.47 -12.63 1.39
N ALA A 109 2.35 -13.68 2.20
CA ALA A 109 3.45 -14.55 2.60
C ALA A 109 4.01 -15.39 1.43
N THR A 110 3.19 -15.65 0.41
CA THR A 110 3.62 -16.39 -0.81
C THR A 110 4.16 -15.50 -1.93
N LEU A 111 4.22 -14.18 -1.74
CA LEU A 111 4.83 -13.30 -2.72
C LEU A 111 6.33 -13.58 -2.84
N ASN A 112 6.84 -13.55 -4.07
CA ASN A 112 8.28 -13.66 -4.34
C ASN A 112 9.03 -12.40 -3.89
N TYR A 113 10.36 -12.49 -3.88
CA TYR A 113 11.22 -11.43 -3.38
C TYR A 113 11.06 -10.08 -4.09
N TRP A 114 10.67 -10.03 -5.38
CA TRP A 114 10.51 -8.76 -6.10
C TRP A 114 9.14 -8.09 -5.84
N SER A 115 8.16 -8.81 -5.31
CA SER A 115 6.79 -8.32 -5.08
C SER A 115 6.50 -7.93 -3.62
N VAL A 116 7.39 -8.24 -2.68
CA VAL A 116 7.25 -7.86 -1.26
C VAL A 116 7.81 -6.46 -0.97
N ALA A 117 7.48 -5.87 0.19
CA ALA A 117 7.95 -4.55 0.59
C ALA A 117 7.73 -3.44 -0.47
N GLN A 118 6.70 -3.60 -1.29
CA GLN A 118 6.30 -2.64 -2.33
C GLN A 118 5.31 -1.61 -1.79
N ALA A 119 5.15 -0.50 -2.51
CA ALA A 119 4.21 0.57 -2.15
C ALA A 119 2.77 0.04 -1.99
N GLU A 120 2.35 -0.87 -2.87
CA GLU A 120 1.05 -1.53 -2.84
C GLU A 120 0.86 -2.39 -1.58
N GLY A 121 1.89 -3.17 -1.24
CA GLY A 121 1.88 -4.03 -0.05
C GLY A 121 1.75 -3.21 1.24
N PHE A 122 2.47 -2.09 1.33
CA PHE A 122 2.36 -1.19 2.48
C PHE A 122 1.02 -0.43 2.51
N ALA A 123 0.52 0.00 1.35
CA ALA A 123 -0.74 0.73 1.24
C ALA A 123 -1.95 -0.08 1.73
N ASN A 124 -1.91 -1.43 1.66
CA ASN A 124 -2.99 -2.31 2.12
C ASN A 124 -3.48 -1.97 3.54
N LEU A 125 -2.58 -1.70 4.49
CA LEU A 125 -2.97 -1.34 5.85
C LEU A 125 -3.86 -0.09 5.86
N CYS A 126 -3.49 0.94 5.11
CA CYS A 126 -4.22 2.19 5.03
C CYS A 126 -5.56 2.01 4.30
N PHE A 127 -5.62 1.23 3.22
CA PHE A 127 -6.88 0.87 2.57
C PHE A 127 -7.84 0.20 3.55
N ILE A 128 -7.39 -0.84 4.24
CA ILE A 128 -8.22 -1.61 5.17
C ILE A 128 -8.64 -0.77 6.38
N ALA A 129 -7.71 0.01 6.95
CA ALA A 129 -7.99 0.90 8.08
C ALA A 129 -9.01 1.97 7.72
N ALA A 130 -8.89 2.57 6.53
CA ALA A 130 -9.83 3.58 6.05
C ALA A 130 -11.26 2.99 5.94
N THR A 131 -11.39 1.82 5.34
CA THR A 131 -12.67 1.09 5.20
C THR A 131 -13.27 0.71 6.53
N LEU A 132 -12.45 0.15 7.43
CA LEU A 132 -12.89 -0.23 8.77
C LEU A 132 -13.39 0.97 9.56
N CYS A 133 -12.71 2.10 9.47
CA CYS A 133 -13.14 3.32 10.14
C CYS A 133 -14.49 3.80 9.61
N VAL A 134 -14.68 3.88 8.28
CA VAL A 134 -15.96 4.30 7.70
C VAL A 134 -17.08 3.29 8.01
N TRP A 135 -16.77 1.99 8.01
CA TRP A 135 -17.69 0.94 8.42
C TRP A 135 -18.13 1.06 9.89
N GLU A 136 -17.17 1.19 10.81
CA GLU A 136 -17.45 1.31 12.25
C GLU A 136 -18.16 2.61 12.59
N ALA A 137 -17.90 3.70 11.86
CA ALA A 137 -18.68 4.92 11.98
C ALA A 137 -20.17 4.58 11.89
N GLY A 138 -20.55 3.68 10.97
CA GLY A 138 -21.88 3.07 10.75
C GLY A 138 -22.71 2.84 12.02
N ARG A 139 -22.04 2.44 13.09
CA ARG A 139 -22.63 1.96 14.34
C ARG A 139 -22.92 3.05 15.37
N PHE A 140 -22.50 4.28 15.11
CA PHE A 140 -22.63 5.41 16.03
C PHE A 140 -23.33 6.60 15.37
N ILE A 141 -23.94 7.46 16.20
CA ILE A 141 -24.62 8.72 15.82
C ILE A 141 -24.02 9.90 16.63
N ASP A 142 -23.00 9.66 17.44
CA ASP A 142 -22.40 10.64 18.35
C ASP A 142 -21.00 11.09 17.88
N ARG A 143 -20.23 11.74 18.77
CA ARG A 143 -18.84 12.17 18.49
C ARG A 143 -17.92 11.03 18.03
N ARG A 144 -18.23 9.77 18.35
CA ARG A 144 -17.45 8.60 17.88
C ARG A 144 -17.63 8.43 16.38
N GLN A 145 -18.83 8.66 15.86
CA GLN A 145 -19.09 8.64 14.41
C GLN A 145 -18.17 9.64 13.69
N THR A 146 -18.09 10.87 14.20
CA THR A 146 -17.24 11.93 13.64
C THR A 146 -15.77 11.51 13.62
N ARG A 147 -15.26 10.97 14.74
CA ARG A 147 -13.87 10.51 14.86
C ARG A 147 -13.57 9.39 13.88
N TRP A 148 -14.48 8.43 13.71
CA TRP A 148 -14.31 7.32 12.77
C TRP A 148 -14.32 7.79 11.32
N LEU A 149 -15.26 8.66 10.92
CA LEU A 149 -15.29 9.20 9.56
C LEU A 149 -14.03 10.00 9.24
N PHE A 150 -13.59 10.85 10.18
CA PHE A 150 -12.37 11.63 10.03
C PHE A 150 -11.12 10.75 9.96
N ALA A 151 -10.99 9.75 10.84
CA ALA A 151 -9.88 8.79 10.81
C ALA A 151 -9.87 7.98 9.50
N GLY A 152 -11.04 7.57 9.02
CA GLY A 152 -11.18 6.89 7.74
C GLY A 152 -10.70 7.75 6.57
N GLY A 153 -11.07 9.04 6.59
CA GLY A 153 -10.53 10.05 5.70
C GLY A 153 -9.02 10.18 5.78
N ALA A 154 -8.47 10.30 6.98
CA ALA A 154 -7.03 10.48 7.21
C ALA A 154 -6.21 9.31 6.64
N PHE A 155 -6.62 8.06 6.90
CA PHE A 155 -5.99 6.89 6.30
C PHE A 155 -6.12 6.88 4.77
N ALA A 156 -7.28 7.27 4.23
CA ALA A 156 -7.49 7.35 2.78
C ALA A 156 -6.65 8.45 2.12
N GLY A 157 -6.46 9.61 2.77
CA GLY A 157 -5.58 10.67 2.27
C GLY A 157 -4.10 10.28 2.33
N ALA A 158 -3.68 9.51 3.33
CA ALA A 158 -2.31 8.99 3.40
C ALA A 158 -1.96 8.10 2.19
N LEU A 159 -2.95 7.43 1.60
CA LEU A 159 -2.75 6.61 0.39
C LEU A 159 -2.19 7.40 -0.80
N PHE A 160 -2.51 8.70 -0.91
CA PHE A 160 -1.94 9.60 -1.93
C PHE A 160 -0.41 9.57 -1.91
N TRP A 161 0.18 9.50 -0.72
CA TRP A 161 1.64 9.51 -0.52
C TRP A 161 2.30 8.13 -0.66
N PHE A 162 1.52 7.07 -0.91
CA PHE A 162 2.06 5.82 -1.45
C PHE A 162 2.08 5.89 -2.98
N LYS A 163 0.91 6.22 -3.56
CA LYS A 163 0.71 6.46 -4.99
C LYS A 163 -0.44 7.44 -5.19
N TYR A 164 -0.24 8.47 -6.03
CA TYR A 164 -1.26 9.50 -6.26
C TYR A 164 -2.63 8.96 -6.70
N PRO A 165 -2.72 7.94 -7.60
CA PRO A 165 -4.01 7.36 -7.97
C PRO A 165 -4.80 6.75 -6.80
N PHE A 166 -4.14 6.35 -5.71
CA PHE A 166 -4.84 5.79 -4.56
C PHE A 166 -5.68 6.83 -3.81
N ALA A 167 -5.48 8.13 -4.05
CA ALA A 167 -6.35 9.18 -3.51
C ALA A 167 -7.81 9.06 -3.99
N LEU A 168 -8.06 8.40 -5.13
CA LEU A 168 -9.41 8.08 -5.57
C LEU A 168 -10.20 7.27 -4.53
N TYR A 169 -9.51 6.53 -3.67
CA TYR A 169 -10.15 5.78 -2.60
C TYR A 169 -10.88 6.67 -1.59
N ALA A 170 -10.34 7.86 -1.30
CA ALA A 170 -11.03 8.84 -0.46
C ALA A 170 -12.37 9.24 -1.07
N ILE A 171 -12.45 9.39 -2.41
CA ILE A 171 -13.69 9.69 -3.12
C ILE A 171 -14.69 8.54 -3.00
N VAL A 172 -14.24 7.30 -3.18
CA VAL A 172 -15.10 6.12 -2.98
C VAL A 172 -15.68 6.11 -1.56
N LEU A 173 -14.87 6.37 -0.55
CA LEU A 173 -15.33 6.41 0.84
C LEU A 173 -16.24 7.61 1.14
N MET A 174 -16.00 8.78 0.53
CA MET A 174 -16.90 9.93 0.63
C MET A 174 -18.29 9.61 0.05
N VAL A 175 -18.33 9.02 -1.15
CA VAL A 175 -19.58 8.59 -1.80
C VAL A 175 -20.27 7.53 -0.97
N TRP A 176 -19.53 6.55 -0.46
CA TRP A 176 -20.08 5.50 0.39
C TRP A 176 -20.67 6.05 1.69
N ALA A 177 -19.95 6.95 2.36
CA ALA A 177 -20.42 7.60 3.58
C ALA A 177 -21.65 8.48 3.33
N LEU A 178 -21.70 9.20 2.20
CA LEU A 178 -22.89 9.94 1.77
C LEU A 178 -24.07 9.00 1.51
N ALA A 179 -23.86 7.90 0.79
CA ALA A 179 -24.91 6.95 0.43
C ALA A 179 -25.50 6.25 1.67
N GLN A 180 -24.66 5.85 2.63
CA GLN A 180 -25.10 5.20 3.86
C GLN A 180 -25.81 6.17 4.81
N ARG A 181 -25.33 7.42 4.92
CA ARG A 181 -25.84 8.37 5.92
C ARG A 181 -26.87 9.36 5.40
N ARG A 182 -26.94 9.50 4.08
CA ARG A 182 -27.83 10.44 3.39
C ARG A 182 -27.63 11.90 3.85
N HIS A 183 -26.43 12.23 4.32
CA HIS A 183 -26.06 13.60 4.68
C HIS A 183 -24.66 13.98 4.19
N ILE A 184 -24.50 15.21 3.72
CA ILE A 184 -23.23 15.70 3.16
C ILE A 184 -22.13 15.81 4.23
N GLY A 185 -22.49 16.00 5.50
CA GLY A 185 -21.55 16.08 6.62
C GLY A 185 -20.69 14.82 6.77
N ALA A 186 -21.20 13.64 6.40
CA ALA A 186 -20.43 12.39 6.45
C ALA A 186 -19.29 12.41 5.44
N ALA A 187 -19.62 12.73 4.19
CA ALA A 187 -18.65 12.87 3.12
C ALA A 187 -17.65 13.98 3.44
N ALA A 188 -18.12 15.12 3.96
CA ALA A 188 -17.26 16.24 4.35
C ALA A 188 -16.25 15.84 5.45
N LEU A 189 -16.63 15.00 6.42
CA LEU A 189 -15.70 14.53 7.45
C LEU A 189 -14.63 13.58 6.91
N VAL A 190 -15.00 12.67 6.02
CA VAL A 190 -14.03 11.81 5.31
C VAL A 190 -13.11 12.68 4.44
N GLY A 191 -13.68 13.62 3.69
CA GLY A 191 -12.93 14.57 2.87
C GLY A 191 -11.98 15.43 3.70
N ALA A 192 -12.41 15.91 4.87
CA ALA A 192 -11.58 16.70 5.78
C ALA A 192 -10.39 15.90 6.34
N GLY A 193 -10.61 14.63 6.70
CA GLY A 193 -9.53 13.74 7.11
C GLY A 193 -8.52 13.51 6.00
N ALA A 194 -9.00 13.25 4.77
CA ALA A 194 -8.14 13.03 3.62
C ALA A 194 -7.35 14.31 3.24
N ALA A 195 -8.03 15.45 3.23
CA ALA A 195 -7.40 16.74 2.99
C ALA A 195 -6.33 17.06 4.03
N LEU A 196 -6.53 16.71 5.31
CA LEU A 196 -5.52 16.92 6.34
C LEU A 196 -4.24 16.13 6.04
N THR A 197 -4.32 14.82 5.78
CA THR A 197 -3.10 14.01 5.58
C THR A 197 -2.40 14.32 4.26
N THR A 198 -3.14 14.68 3.22
CA THR A 198 -2.55 15.28 2.02
C THR A 198 -1.87 16.61 2.35
N ALA A 199 -2.54 17.53 3.05
CA ALA A 199 -1.96 18.83 3.40
C ALA A 199 -0.71 18.70 4.29
N LEU A 200 -0.67 17.73 5.23
CA LEU A 200 0.49 17.48 6.08
C LEU A 200 1.72 17.04 5.26
N GLY A 201 1.53 16.16 4.27
CA GLY A 201 2.62 15.78 3.39
C GLY A 201 3.07 16.95 2.51
N SER A 202 2.14 17.76 1.98
CA SER A 202 2.49 18.97 1.22
C SER A 202 3.24 19.99 2.08
N ALA A 203 2.82 20.16 3.34
CA ALA A 203 3.48 21.04 4.31
C ALA A 203 4.90 20.57 4.61
N TYR A 204 5.15 19.25 4.68
CA TYR A 204 6.50 18.70 4.80
C TYR A 204 7.41 19.19 3.67
N PHE A 205 6.97 19.13 2.41
CA PHE A 205 7.78 19.64 1.28
C PHE A 205 7.95 21.16 1.34
N LEU A 206 6.89 21.90 1.69
CA LEU A 206 6.95 23.36 1.81
C LEU A 206 7.94 23.81 2.88
N ILE A 207 7.86 23.25 4.09
CA ILE A 207 8.74 23.61 5.22
C ILE A 207 10.20 23.29 4.92
N ASN A 208 10.46 22.24 4.14
CA ASN A 208 11.80 21.82 3.76
C ASN A 208 12.31 22.48 2.47
N GLY A 209 11.57 23.43 1.88
CA GLY A 209 11.97 24.12 0.65
C GLY A 209 12.00 23.22 -0.59
N ALA A 210 11.27 22.10 -0.58
CA ALA A 210 11.19 21.11 -1.66
C ALA A 210 9.82 21.13 -2.37
N LEU A 211 9.11 22.26 -2.32
CA LEU A 211 7.81 22.41 -2.97
C LEU A 211 7.93 22.32 -4.50
N GLU A 212 8.97 22.91 -5.08
CA GLU A 212 9.21 22.85 -6.53
C GLU A 212 9.45 21.41 -6.99
N ASP A 213 10.22 20.62 -6.24
CA ASP A 213 10.46 19.19 -6.52
C ASP A 213 9.15 18.38 -6.48
N LEU A 214 8.29 18.66 -5.49
CA LEU A 214 6.97 18.04 -5.42
C LEU A 214 6.09 18.41 -6.62
N LEU A 215 6.06 19.69 -7.01
CA LEU A 215 5.28 20.14 -8.16
C LEU A 215 5.79 19.53 -9.48
N LEU A 216 7.11 19.39 -9.63
CA LEU A 216 7.73 18.70 -10.76
C LEU A 216 7.34 17.22 -10.78
N HIS A 217 7.35 16.54 -9.62
CA HIS A 217 6.99 15.13 -9.52
C HIS A 217 5.51 14.89 -9.85
N LEU A 218 4.61 15.74 -9.35
CA LEU A 218 3.19 15.69 -9.70
C LEU A 218 2.98 15.93 -11.21
N SER A 219 3.70 16.90 -11.77
CA SER A 219 3.66 17.18 -13.22
C SER A 219 4.17 15.99 -14.03
N TYR A 220 5.25 15.33 -13.60
CA TYR A 220 5.77 14.11 -14.20
C TYR A 220 4.74 12.97 -14.14
N ALA A 221 4.11 12.76 -12.98
CA ALA A 221 3.08 11.76 -12.80
C ALA A 221 1.88 11.99 -13.73
N ILE A 222 1.48 13.24 -13.95
CA ILE A 222 0.42 13.59 -14.92
C ILE A 222 0.90 13.41 -16.36
N ALA A 223 2.09 13.90 -16.69
CA ALA A 223 2.64 13.92 -18.06
C ALA A 223 2.84 12.52 -18.64
N ASN A 224 3.24 11.54 -17.80
CA ASN A 224 3.32 10.13 -18.20
C ASN A 224 1.99 9.58 -18.73
N PHE A 225 0.86 10.18 -18.38
CA PHE A 225 -0.46 9.79 -18.87
C PHE A 225 -1.11 10.81 -19.80
N HIS A 226 -0.69 12.08 -19.86
CA HIS A 226 -1.45 13.16 -20.52
C HIS A 226 -1.01 13.56 -21.93
N ASN A 227 0.15 13.12 -22.42
CA ASN A 227 0.65 13.47 -23.76
C ASN A 227 0.67 12.31 -24.77
N LYS A 228 0.06 11.18 -24.42
CA LYS A 228 -0.09 10.03 -25.31
C LYS A 228 -1.42 10.10 -26.07
N PRO A 229 -1.50 9.84 -27.38
CA PRO A 229 -2.77 9.66 -28.08
C PRO A 229 -3.69 8.66 -27.35
N LEU A 230 -5.01 8.84 -27.42
CA LEU A 230 -5.96 8.00 -26.68
C LEU A 230 -5.87 6.53 -27.11
N ASP A 231 -5.62 6.28 -28.39
CA ASP A 231 -5.34 4.96 -28.97
C ASP A 231 -4.04 4.35 -28.42
N GLU A 232 -2.97 5.12 -28.24
CA GLU A 232 -1.76 4.63 -27.56
C GLU A 232 -2.02 4.31 -26.08
N ARG A 233 -2.77 5.17 -25.37
CA ARG A 233 -3.16 4.91 -23.98
C ARG A 233 -4.07 3.69 -23.88
N TRP A 234 -5.01 3.55 -24.81
CA TRP A 234 -5.97 2.45 -24.86
C TRP A 234 -5.29 1.13 -25.24
N ALA A 235 -4.33 1.16 -26.17
CA ALA A 235 -3.47 0.01 -26.49
C ALA A 235 -2.58 -0.36 -25.31
N TRP A 236 -2.10 0.61 -24.52
CA TRP A 236 -1.36 0.35 -23.29
C TRP A 236 -2.27 -0.22 -22.20
N LEU A 237 -3.46 0.34 -22.01
CA LEU A 237 -4.45 -0.13 -21.02
C LEU A 237 -4.96 -1.53 -21.37
N THR A 238 -5.36 -1.77 -22.62
CA THR A 238 -5.82 -3.08 -23.09
C THR A 238 -4.67 -4.05 -23.29
N GLY A 239 -3.47 -3.58 -23.62
CA GLY A 239 -2.25 -4.37 -23.73
C GLY A 239 -1.76 -4.83 -22.36
N LEU A 240 -1.72 -3.96 -21.35
CA LEU A 240 -1.48 -4.35 -19.96
C LEU A 240 -2.62 -5.21 -19.43
N PHE A 241 -3.88 -4.89 -19.70
CA PHE A 241 -5.00 -5.71 -19.26
C PHE A 241 -4.96 -7.09 -19.92
N TRP A 242 -4.57 -7.19 -21.19
CA TRP A 242 -4.41 -8.44 -21.91
C TRP A 242 -3.17 -9.20 -21.46
N VAL A 243 -2.03 -8.54 -21.23
CA VAL A 243 -0.83 -9.16 -20.64
C VAL A 243 -1.13 -9.61 -19.21
N GLU A 244 -1.71 -8.79 -18.36
CA GLU A 244 -2.12 -9.15 -16.99
C GLU A 244 -3.09 -10.33 -17.01
N ILE A 245 -4.16 -10.31 -17.83
CA ILE A 245 -5.11 -11.42 -17.95
C ILE A 245 -4.46 -12.67 -18.52
N THR A 246 -3.72 -12.58 -19.63
CA THR A 246 -3.07 -13.74 -20.23
C THR A 246 -2.01 -14.31 -19.31
N THR A 247 -1.26 -13.48 -18.59
CA THR A 247 -0.25 -13.93 -17.63
C THR A 247 -0.90 -14.50 -16.36
N PHE A 248 -2.04 -13.96 -15.93
CA PHE A 248 -2.85 -14.50 -14.84
C PHE A 248 -3.46 -15.85 -15.21
N VAL A 249 -3.95 -16.01 -16.44
CA VAL A 249 -4.58 -17.23 -16.98
C VAL A 249 -3.55 -18.30 -17.35
N GLN A 250 -2.38 -17.91 -17.87
CA GLN A 250 -1.34 -18.86 -18.32
C GLN A 250 -0.41 -19.30 -17.19
N ILE A 251 -0.18 -18.46 -16.17
CA ILE A 251 0.94 -18.68 -15.22
C ILE A 251 0.48 -18.64 -13.75
N GLY A 252 -0.74 -18.18 -13.48
CA GLY A 252 -1.20 -17.94 -12.11
C GLY A 252 -0.44 -16.77 -11.48
N SER A 253 -1.06 -15.60 -11.44
CA SER A 253 -0.64 -14.44 -10.63
C SER A 253 0.77 -13.81 -10.84
N THR A 254 1.52 -14.08 -11.91
CA THR A 254 2.85 -13.45 -12.10
C THR A 254 2.96 -12.61 -13.37
N PRO A 255 2.65 -11.29 -13.35
CA PRO A 255 2.63 -10.40 -14.53
C PRO A 255 3.92 -10.28 -15.37
N THR A 256 5.01 -10.99 -15.04
CA THR A 256 6.32 -10.84 -15.73
C THR A 256 7.13 -12.13 -15.88
N ALA A 257 6.54 -13.32 -15.75
CA ALA A 257 7.32 -14.56 -15.81
C ALA A 257 8.07 -14.76 -17.15
N GLY A 258 7.59 -14.19 -18.26
CA GLY A 258 8.22 -14.34 -19.58
C GLY A 258 9.61 -13.70 -19.77
N PHE A 259 10.13 -12.94 -18.79
CA PHE A 259 11.46 -12.29 -18.88
C PHE A 259 12.49 -12.79 -17.85
N LYS A 260 12.13 -13.74 -16.96
CA LYS A 260 12.90 -13.99 -15.71
C LYS A 260 13.34 -15.45 -15.50
N ASP A 261 13.31 -16.29 -16.53
CA ASP A 261 13.65 -17.73 -16.47
C ASP A 261 15.16 -18.04 -16.39
N THR A 262 16.04 -17.06 -16.16
CA THR A 262 17.50 -17.29 -16.11
C THR A 262 18.03 -17.71 -14.73
N VAL A 263 17.16 -17.87 -13.73
CA VAL A 263 17.56 -18.20 -12.36
C VAL A 263 16.85 -19.49 -11.89
N PRO A 264 17.59 -20.57 -11.58
CA PRO A 264 17.01 -21.83 -11.09
C PRO A 264 16.23 -21.59 -9.80
N GLN A 265 14.90 -21.75 -9.83
CA GLN A 265 14.08 -21.57 -8.64
C GLN A 265 13.98 -22.87 -7.84
N VAL A 266 14.35 -22.84 -6.56
CA VAL A 266 14.15 -23.96 -5.63
C VAL A 266 12.65 -24.18 -5.42
N GLN A 267 12.11 -25.26 -5.98
CA GLN A 267 10.66 -25.51 -6.03
C GLN A 267 10.05 -26.03 -4.72
N SER A 268 10.86 -26.43 -3.74
CA SER A 268 10.39 -27.11 -2.52
C SER A 268 9.98 -26.18 -1.37
N LEU A 269 10.34 -24.89 -1.41
CA LEU A 269 10.07 -23.91 -0.34
C LEU A 269 9.29 -22.67 -0.81
N GLY A 270 8.67 -22.76 -1.99
CA GLY A 270 8.06 -21.61 -2.68
C GLY A 270 9.03 -20.99 -3.67
N ARG A 271 8.49 -20.58 -4.82
CA ARG A 271 9.20 -19.90 -5.91
C ARG A 271 9.79 -18.58 -5.41
N GLY A 272 11.09 -18.51 -5.11
CA GLY A 272 11.63 -17.23 -4.65
C GLY A 272 13.08 -17.14 -4.17
N TYR A 273 13.91 -18.17 -4.33
CA TYR A 273 15.35 -18.02 -4.12
C TYR A 273 16.09 -18.24 -5.44
N PRO A 274 17.04 -17.37 -5.81
CA PRO A 274 18.05 -17.73 -6.80
C PRO A 274 18.90 -18.92 -6.35
#